data_AF-A0A429CVG8-F1
#
_entry.id   AF-A0A429CVG8-F1
#
_cell.length_a   1.000
_cell.length_b   1.000
_cell.length_c   1.000
_cell.angle_alpha   90.00
_cell.angle_beta   90.00
_cell.angle_gamma   90.00
#
_symmetry.space_group_name_H-M   'P 1'
#
loop_
_entity.id
_entity.type
_entity.pdbx_description
1 polymer ?
#
loop_
_entity_poly.entity_id
_entity_poly.type
_entity_poly.pdbx_seq_one_letter_code
_entity_poly.pdbx_strand_id
1 'polypeptide(L)'
;MAHLTNPTIPPSTDHKGLNDMTETLNQAALFAALSVHINAHPDLAELASVSGSTLQISGTEGVTAAVAWAHTLGGDRTVTLGAHPHGDVGVKITGTMAGRRVTVFTVDDDRLHELLPPDVGQPYFQRQCTLTLADLEAHLDTAVPADETNAPEPEGTPGAQLAAALHVMFPEDFFAIAEADAYGALKHKVLTNCEINNTTPREVLEAIDPEDRAFAAKADDPAAFLASRIES
;
A
#
# COMPACT_ATOMS: atom_id res chain seq x y z
N MET A 1 -14.59 -6.44 -72.88
CA MET A 1 -13.99 -7.03 -71.66
C MET A 1 -14.24 -6.06 -70.52
N ALA A 2 -15.22 -6.36 -69.66
CA ALA A 2 -15.54 -5.55 -68.49
C ALA A 2 -15.00 -6.27 -67.25
N HIS A 3 -14.15 -5.59 -66.47
CA HIS A 3 -13.59 -6.10 -65.22
C HIS A 3 -14.65 -6.02 -64.11
N LEU A 4 -14.97 -7.16 -63.50
CA LEU A 4 -15.72 -7.26 -62.25
C LEU A 4 -14.73 -7.13 -61.08
N THR A 5 -14.88 -6.09 -60.25
CA THR A 5 -14.19 -5.95 -58.96
C THR A 5 -15.05 -6.56 -57.85
N ASN A 6 -14.46 -7.45 -57.05
CA ASN A 6 -15.06 -7.98 -55.82
C ASN A 6 -15.26 -6.85 -54.78
N PRO A 7 -16.36 -6.85 -54.01
CA PRO A 7 -16.53 -5.92 -52.90
C PRO A 7 -15.69 -6.34 -51.69
N THR A 8 -14.83 -5.42 -51.23
CA THR A 8 -14.11 -5.52 -49.96
C THR A 8 -15.09 -5.37 -48.80
N ILE A 9 -15.20 -6.38 -47.94
CA ILE A 9 -15.93 -6.31 -46.67
C ILE A 9 -15.06 -5.51 -45.69
N PRO A 10 -15.58 -4.43 -45.05
CA PRO A 10 -14.81 -3.71 -44.03
C PRO A 10 -14.67 -4.56 -42.74
N PRO A 11 -13.54 -4.46 -42.02
CA PRO A 11 -13.36 -5.17 -40.75
C PRO A 11 -14.32 -4.61 -39.69
N SER A 12 -15.08 -5.50 -39.05
CA SER A 12 -15.97 -5.19 -37.93
C SER A 12 -15.17 -4.69 -36.71
N THR A 13 -15.61 -3.55 -36.16
CA THR A 13 -15.03 -2.84 -35.01
C THR A 13 -15.66 -3.19 -33.66
N ASP A 14 -16.39 -4.30 -33.53
CA ASP A 14 -17.31 -4.49 -32.39
C ASP A 14 -16.73 -5.19 -31.15
N HIS A 15 -15.44 -5.52 -31.11
CA HIS A 15 -14.88 -6.27 -29.96
C HIS A 15 -14.33 -5.42 -28.81
N LYS A 16 -14.14 -4.11 -28.99
CA LYS A 16 -13.54 -3.27 -27.93
C LYS A 16 -14.56 -2.77 -26.90
N GLY A 17 -15.82 -2.56 -27.29
CA GLY A 17 -16.85 -2.02 -26.39
C GLY A 17 -17.47 -3.03 -25.41
N LEU A 18 -17.45 -4.33 -25.76
CA LEU A 18 -18.07 -5.36 -24.91
C LEU A 18 -17.23 -5.67 -23.65
N ASN A 19 -15.90 -5.70 -23.80
CA ASN A 19 -14.98 -5.93 -22.69
C ASN A 19 -14.97 -4.76 -21.69
N ASP A 20 -15.05 -3.53 -22.19
CA ASP A 20 -15.04 -2.32 -21.37
C ASP A 20 -16.31 -2.19 -20.51
N MET A 21 -17.47 -2.54 -21.09
CA MET A 21 -18.74 -2.60 -20.35
C MET A 21 -18.76 -3.72 -19.30
N THR A 22 -18.15 -4.88 -19.57
CA THR A 22 -18.09 -5.97 -18.59
C THR A 22 -17.16 -5.65 -17.44
N GLU A 23 -16.03 -4.99 -17.70
CA GLU A 23 -15.09 -4.53 -16.68
C GLU A 23 -15.71 -3.45 -15.77
N THR A 24 -16.42 -2.49 -16.35
CA THR A 24 -17.14 -1.44 -15.61
C THR A 24 -18.26 -2.02 -14.74
N LEU A 25 -19.08 -2.92 -15.28
CA LEU A 25 -20.13 -3.62 -14.52
C LEU A 25 -19.55 -4.47 -13.39
N ASN A 26 -18.38 -5.06 -13.63
CA ASN A 26 -17.67 -5.81 -12.62
C ASN A 26 -17.17 -4.90 -11.50
N GLN A 27 -16.61 -3.74 -11.80
CA GLN A 27 -16.12 -2.83 -10.78
C GLN A 27 -17.27 -2.27 -9.92
N ALA A 28 -18.41 -1.92 -10.53
CA ALA A 28 -19.59 -1.46 -9.81
C ALA A 28 -20.16 -2.51 -8.84
N ALA A 29 -20.20 -3.78 -9.25
CA ALA A 29 -20.66 -4.87 -8.39
C ALA A 29 -19.74 -5.11 -7.19
N LEU A 30 -18.42 -4.95 -7.37
CA LEU A 30 -17.46 -5.03 -6.27
C LEU A 30 -17.66 -3.87 -5.29
N PHE A 31 -17.80 -2.63 -5.77
CA PHE A 31 -18.06 -1.46 -4.91
C PHE A 31 -19.38 -1.59 -4.14
N ALA A 32 -20.44 -2.10 -4.77
CA ALA A 32 -21.71 -2.34 -4.07
C ALA A 32 -21.56 -3.41 -2.97
N ALA A 33 -20.87 -4.51 -3.27
CA ALA A 33 -20.59 -5.55 -2.28
C ALA A 33 -19.74 -5.00 -1.12
N LEU A 34 -18.69 -4.25 -1.44
CA LEU A 34 -17.81 -3.62 -0.46
C LEU A 34 -18.57 -2.62 0.41
N SER A 35 -19.43 -1.79 -0.16
CA SER A 35 -20.24 -0.83 0.58
C SER A 35 -21.19 -1.51 1.56
N VAL A 36 -21.87 -2.59 1.14
CA VAL A 36 -22.72 -3.40 2.04
C VAL A 36 -21.88 -4.04 3.15
N HIS A 37 -20.68 -4.51 2.81
CA HIS A 37 -19.77 -5.18 3.73
C HIS A 37 -19.19 -4.24 4.78
N ILE A 38 -18.76 -3.03 4.40
CA ILE A 38 -18.32 -1.96 5.32
C ILE A 38 -19.47 -1.57 6.26
N ASN A 39 -20.69 -1.41 5.73
CA ASN A 39 -21.85 -1.09 6.57
C ASN A 39 -22.20 -2.20 7.57
N ALA A 40 -21.87 -3.46 7.26
CA ALA A 40 -22.02 -4.59 8.17
C ALA A 40 -20.90 -4.68 9.23
N HIS A 41 -19.75 -4.05 8.96
CA HIS A 41 -18.57 -4.05 9.81
C HIS A 41 -18.02 -2.62 9.98
N PRO A 42 -18.76 -1.72 10.66
CA PRO A 42 -18.39 -0.31 10.76
C PRO A 42 -17.05 -0.09 11.47
N ASP A 43 -16.67 -1.03 12.35
CA ASP A 43 -15.40 -1.01 13.08
C ASP A 43 -14.19 -1.35 12.19
N LEU A 44 -14.41 -1.77 10.93
CA LEU A 44 -13.37 -2.12 9.95
C LEU A 44 -13.22 -1.06 8.85
N ALA A 45 -13.81 0.13 8.98
CA ALA A 45 -13.87 1.12 7.89
C ALA A 45 -12.54 1.79 7.51
N GLU A 46 -11.40 1.38 8.08
CA GLU A 46 -10.05 1.89 7.79
C GLU A 46 -9.53 1.44 6.41
N LEU A 47 -10.27 1.78 5.36
CA LEU A 47 -9.83 1.60 3.98
C LEU A 47 -9.28 2.92 3.47
N ALA A 48 -7.98 2.93 3.20
CA ALA A 48 -7.33 4.11 2.63
C ALA A 48 -7.53 4.19 1.12
N SER A 49 -7.67 3.04 0.44
CA SER A 49 -7.91 3.03 -1.01
C SER A 49 -8.46 1.69 -1.51
N VAL A 50 -9.19 1.75 -2.62
CA VAL A 50 -9.62 0.57 -3.39
C VAL A 50 -9.06 0.70 -4.79
N SER A 51 -8.13 -0.18 -5.15
CA SER A 51 -7.54 -0.23 -6.49
C SER A 51 -7.84 -1.58 -7.14
N GLY A 52 -8.71 -1.56 -8.14
CA GLY A 52 -9.23 -2.78 -8.77
C GLY A 52 -9.94 -3.70 -7.77
N SER A 53 -9.43 -4.91 -7.57
CA SER A 53 -9.92 -5.89 -6.59
C SER A 53 -9.10 -5.92 -5.29
N THR A 54 -8.31 -4.88 -5.05
CA THR A 54 -7.43 -4.77 -3.88
C THR A 54 -7.98 -3.70 -2.94
N LEU A 55 -8.24 -4.11 -1.70
CA LEU A 55 -8.52 -3.25 -0.55
C LEU A 55 -7.18 -2.92 0.11
N GLN A 56 -6.84 -1.65 0.17
CA GLN A 56 -5.61 -1.19 0.83
C GLN A 56 -5.97 -0.59 2.18
N ILE A 57 -5.33 -1.14 3.22
CA ILE A 57 -5.49 -0.71 4.61
C ILE A 57 -4.21 0.00 5.00
N SER A 58 -4.39 1.21 5.50
CA SER A 58 -3.31 2.11 5.87
C SER A 58 -3.58 2.70 7.23
N GLY A 59 -2.55 2.71 8.07
CA GLY A 59 -2.64 3.19 9.44
C GLY A 59 -1.70 2.42 10.35
N THR A 60 -1.53 2.93 11.57
CA THR A 60 -0.66 2.35 12.61
C THR A 60 -1.14 0.96 13.08
N GLU A 61 -2.40 0.59 12.82
CA GLU A 61 -2.95 -0.73 13.11
C GLU A 61 -2.91 -1.69 11.90
N GLY A 62 -2.24 -1.30 10.80
CA GLY A 62 -2.38 -1.86 9.45
C GLY A 62 -2.52 -3.40 9.36
N VAL A 63 -1.62 -4.16 9.97
CA VAL A 63 -1.67 -5.64 9.98
C VAL A 63 -2.85 -6.19 10.77
N THR A 64 -3.13 -5.64 11.95
CA THR A 64 -4.27 -6.04 12.79
C THR A 64 -5.58 -5.77 12.08
N ALA A 65 -5.72 -4.59 11.48
CA ALA A 65 -6.88 -4.23 10.66
C ALA A 65 -7.01 -5.13 9.42
N ALA A 66 -5.89 -5.48 8.77
CA ALA A 66 -5.88 -6.40 7.63
C ALA A 66 -6.31 -7.82 8.01
N VAL A 67 -5.87 -8.32 9.17
CA VAL A 67 -6.31 -9.60 9.73
C VAL A 67 -7.81 -9.56 10.05
N ALA A 68 -8.29 -8.50 10.69
CA ALA A 68 -9.70 -8.33 11.01
C ALA A 68 -10.57 -8.31 9.73
N TRP A 69 -10.12 -7.59 8.69
CA TRP A 69 -10.73 -7.66 7.36
C TRP A 69 -10.70 -9.06 6.77
N ALA A 70 -9.59 -9.77 6.87
CA ALA A 70 -9.46 -11.12 6.33
C ALA A 70 -10.46 -12.11 6.94
N HIS A 71 -10.85 -11.94 8.21
CA HIS A 71 -11.89 -12.79 8.83
C HIS A 71 -13.28 -12.62 8.26
N THR A 72 -13.54 -11.48 7.65
CA THR A 72 -14.82 -11.23 6.99
C THR A 72 -14.87 -11.76 5.56
N LEU A 73 -13.72 -12.20 5.01
CA LEU A 73 -13.65 -12.79 3.68
C LEU A 73 -14.03 -14.28 3.72
N GLY A 74 -14.76 -14.71 2.69
CA GLY A 74 -15.08 -16.12 2.45
C GLY A 74 -13.99 -16.85 1.66
N GLY A 75 -14.09 -18.18 1.63
CA GLY A 75 -13.19 -19.05 0.87
C GLY A 75 -11.83 -19.27 1.52
N ASP A 76 -10.90 -19.83 0.75
CA ASP A 76 -9.53 -20.06 1.20
C ASP A 76 -8.79 -18.72 1.34
N ARG A 77 -8.23 -18.51 2.53
CA ARG A 77 -7.52 -17.29 2.90
C ARG A 77 -6.01 -17.56 2.88
N THR A 78 -5.31 -16.91 1.96
CA THR A 78 -3.86 -17.07 1.79
C THR A 78 -3.16 -15.76 2.14
N VAL A 79 -2.15 -15.82 3.00
CA VAL A 79 -1.28 -14.69 3.32
C VAL A 79 0.02 -14.83 2.54
N THR A 80 0.43 -13.77 1.86
CA THR A 80 1.76 -13.65 1.25
C THR A 80 2.47 -12.47 1.88
N LEU A 81 3.65 -12.73 2.44
CA LEU A 81 4.56 -11.68 2.89
C LEU A 81 5.61 -11.44 1.82
N GLY A 82 5.98 -10.19 1.59
CA GLY A 82 7.05 -9.83 0.68
C GLY A 82 7.87 -8.66 1.21
N ALA A 83 9.19 -8.81 1.24
CA ALA A 83 10.08 -7.70 1.55
C ALA A 83 10.04 -6.66 0.44
N HIS A 84 9.90 -5.40 0.81
CA HIS A 84 10.05 -4.27 -0.08
C HIS A 84 11.52 -3.81 -0.13
N PRO A 85 11.94 -3.15 -1.23
CA PRO A 85 13.30 -2.60 -1.37
C PRO A 85 13.74 -1.64 -0.26
N HIS A 86 12.79 -1.12 0.53
CA HIS A 86 13.01 -0.06 1.51
C HIS A 86 13.12 -0.52 2.97
N GLY A 87 12.98 -1.84 3.21
CA GLY A 87 13.10 -2.46 4.54
C GLY A 87 11.79 -3.10 5.03
N ASP A 88 10.67 -2.58 4.57
CA ASP A 88 9.34 -2.92 5.07
C ASP A 88 8.83 -4.26 4.50
N VAL A 89 7.82 -4.86 5.13
CA VAL A 89 7.22 -6.11 4.68
C VAL A 89 5.77 -5.88 4.27
N GLY A 90 5.50 -6.05 2.99
CA GLY A 90 4.14 -6.04 2.46
C GLY A 90 3.40 -7.32 2.86
N VAL A 91 2.22 -7.16 3.45
CA VAL A 91 1.30 -8.24 3.81
C VAL A 91 0.15 -8.24 2.82
N LYS A 92 0.03 -9.33 2.07
CA LYS A 92 -1.04 -9.53 1.10
C LYS A 92 -1.92 -10.69 1.52
N ILE A 93 -3.15 -10.42 1.94
CA ILE A 93 -4.14 -11.43 2.31
C ILE A 93 -5.15 -11.55 1.18
N THR A 94 -5.33 -12.74 0.62
CA THR A 94 -6.30 -12.96 -0.46
C THR A 94 -7.45 -13.82 0.05
N GLY A 95 -8.68 -13.41 -0.25
CA GLY A 95 -9.89 -14.14 0.06
C GLY A 95 -10.98 -13.85 -0.97
N THR A 96 -12.24 -14.12 -0.62
CA THR A 96 -13.39 -13.94 -1.52
C THR A 96 -14.47 -13.07 -0.87
N MET A 97 -14.99 -12.08 -1.60
CA MET A 97 -16.16 -11.28 -1.21
C MET A 97 -17.18 -11.32 -2.34
N ALA A 98 -18.42 -11.68 -2.04
CA ALA A 98 -19.50 -11.81 -3.05
C ALA A 98 -19.11 -12.64 -4.30
N GLY A 99 -18.37 -13.75 -4.10
CA GLY A 99 -17.91 -14.62 -5.18
C GLY A 99 -16.72 -14.08 -5.99
N ARG A 100 -16.10 -12.99 -5.57
CA ARG A 100 -14.96 -12.36 -6.24
C ARG A 100 -13.71 -12.41 -5.38
N ARG A 101 -12.58 -12.65 -6.02
CA ARG A 101 -11.28 -12.59 -5.33
C ARG A 101 -11.00 -11.16 -4.91
N VAL A 102 -10.72 -10.98 -3.62
CA VAL A 102 -10.34 -9.71 -3.02
C VAL A 102 -8.99 -9.90 -2.37
N THR A 103 -8.13 -8.90 -2.54
CA THR A 103 -6.86 -8.82 -1.83
C THR A 103 -6.94 -7.71 -0.81
N VAL A 104 -6.61 -7.99 0.45
CA VAL A 104 -6.34 -7.01 1.49
C VAL A 104 -4.83 -6.83 1.53
N PHE A 105 -4.35 -5.59 1.41
CA PHE A 105 -2.93 -5.28 1.43
C PHE A 105 -2.62 -4.24 2.51
N THR A 106 -1.52 -4.45 3.22
CA THR A 106 -0.96 -3.51 4.19
C THR A 106 0.56 -3.69 4.26
N VAL A 107 1.26 -2.77 4.93
CA VAL A 107 2.72 -2.80 5.10
C VAL A 107 3.01 -2.86 6.60
N ASP A 108 3.94 -3.73 6.99
CA ASP A 108 4.46 -3.85 8.34
C ASP A 108 5.93 -3.44 8.36
N ASP A 109 6.26 -2.48 9.23
CA ASP A 109 7.58 -1.86 9.22
C ASP A 109 8.61 -2.59 10.09
N ASP A 110 8.19 -3.44 11.03
CA ASP A 110 9.09 -3.86 12.12
C ASP A 110 9.11 -5.35 12.46
N ARG A 111 8.04 -6.12 12.23
CA ARG A 111 7.87 -7.43 12.89
C ARG A 111 7.89 -8.61 11.94
N LEU A 112 7.32 -8.45 10.76
CA LEU A 112 7.10 -9.58 9.85
C LEU A 112 8.33 -9.99 9.04
N HIS A 113 9.44 -9.26 9.17
CA HIS A 113 10.70 -9.59 8.50
C HIS A 113 11.30 -10.91 9.00
N GLU A 114 10.98 -11.33 10.24
CA GLU A 114 11.42 -12.61 10.81
C GLU A 114 10.76 -13.82 10.15
N LEU A 115 9.57 -13.65 9.55
CA LEU A 115 8.85 -14.70 8.84
C LEU A 115 9.37 -14.89 7.41
N LEU A 116 10.22 -13.98 6.91
CA LEU A 116 10.83 -14.12 5.60
C LEU A 116 11.95 -15.15 5.63
N PRO A 117 12.15 -15.91 4.53
CA PRO A 117 13.22 -16.90 4.47
C PRO A 117 14.60 -16.27 4.71
N PRO A 118 15.53 -17.01 5.32
CA PRO A 118 16.87 -16.52 5.63
C PRO A 118 17.67 -16.17 4.37
N ASP A 119 18.73 -15.38 4.53
CA ASP A 119 19.58 -14.91 3.45
C ASP A 119 20.39 -16.05 2.79
N VAL A 120 19.81 -16.70 1.79
CA VAL A 120 20.49 -17.73 0.98
C VAL A 120 20.91 -17.13 -0.36
N GLY A 121 21.59 -15.98 -0.33
CA GLY A 121 22.14 -15.33 -1.53
C GLY A 121 21.09 -14.68 -2.44
N GLN A 122 19.87 -14.49 -1.93
CA GLN A 122 18.83 -13.71 -2.61
C GLN A 122 18.73 -12.31 -2.00
N PRO A 123 18.67 -11.25 -2.82
CA PRO A 123 18.45 -9.89 -2.33
C PRO A 123 17.20 -9.82 -1.46
N TYR A 124 17.25 -9.02 -0.38
CA TYR A 124 16.17 -8.90 0.60
C TYR A 124 14.80 -8.67 -0.05
N PHE A 125 14.70 -7.76 -1.02
CA PHE A 125 13.47 -7.41 -1.75
C PHE A 125 12.90 -8.52 -2.67
N GLN A 126 13.58 -9.66 -2.80
CA GLN A 126 13.07 -10.82 -3.53
C GLN A 126 12.53 -11.89 -2.57
N ARG A 127 12.59 -11.66 -1.26
CA ARG A 127 12.12 -12.61 -0.25
C ARG A 127 10.61 -12.52 -0.15
N GLN A 128 9.97 -13.65 -0.35
CA GLN A 128 8.54 -13.82 -0.15
C GLN A 128 8.29 -15.13 0.58
N CYS A 129 7.25 -15.16 1.41
CA CYS A 129 6.74 -16.40 1.97
C CYS A 129 5.21 -16.43 1.92
N THR A 130 4.66 -17.64 1.88
CA THR A 130 3.21 -17.86 1.92
C THR A 130 2.89 -18.63 3.18
N LEU A 131 1.90 -18.16 3.92
CA LEU A 131 1.46 -18.75 5.18
C LEU A 131 -0.07 -18.67 5.30
N THR A 132 -0.62 -19.44 6.25
CA THR A 132 -2.06 -19.40 6.53
C THR A 132 -2.39 -18.17 7.36
N LEU A 133 -3.64 -17.70 7.34
CA LEU A 133 -4.06 -16.59 8.20
C LEU A 133 -3.79 -16.90 9.69
N ALA A 134 -4.03 -18.15 10.11
CA ALA A 134 -3.79 -18.59 11.48
C ALA A 134 -2.30 -18.53 11.88
N ASP A 135 -1.37 -18.79 10.95
CA ASP A 135 0.07 -18.68 11.23
C ASP A 135 0.49 -17.21 11.41
N LEU A 136 -0.11 -16.29 10.64
CA LEU A 136 0.11 -14.85 10.81
C LEU A 136 -0.37 -14.40 12.19
N GLU A 137 -1.59 -14.79 12.56
CA GLU A 137 -2.20 -14.46 13.85
C GLU A 137 -1.40 -15.00 15.02
N ALA A 138 -0.97 -16.27 14.96
CA ALA A 138 -0.14 -16.85 15.99
C ALA A 138 1.17 -16.07 16.19
N HIS A 139 1.77 -15.57 15.12
CA HIS A 139 2.99 -14.76 15.20
C HIS A 139 2.72 -13.38 15.85
N LEU A 140 1.57 -12.76 15.54
CA LEU A 140 1.14 -11.50 16.15
C LEU A 140 0.78 -11.66 17.64
N ASP A 141 0.08 -12.74 18.01
CA ASP A 141 -0.37 -13.05 19.37
C ASP A 141 0.78 -13.42 20.31
N THR A 142 1.81 -14.10 19.80
CA THR A 142 3.00 -14.45 20.60
C THR A 142 3.78 -13.20 21.05
N ALA A 143 3.46 -12.06 20.46
CA ALA A 143 4.18 -10.82 20.60
C ALA A 143 3.34 -9.76 21.37
N VAL A 144 2.66 -10.20 22.43
CA VAL A 144 1.86 -9.37 23.38
C VAL A 144 2.65 -8.13 23.83
N PRO A 145 2.05 -6.93 23.76
CA PRO A 145 2.71 -5.69 24.16
C PRO A 145 2.79 -5.59 25.68
N ALA A 146 3.95 -5.15 26.17
CA ALA A 146 4.07 -4.68 27.55
C ALA A 146 3.29 -3.37 27.70
N ASP A 147 2.11 -3.46 28.33
CA ASP A 147 1.44 -2.43 29.15
C ASP A 147 1.63 -0.95 28.70
N GLU A 148 0.75 -0.49 27.82
CA GLU A 148 0.65 0.91 27.34
C GLU A 148 0.01 1.86 28.36
N THR A 149 0.44 1.85 29.62
CA THR A 149 -0.09 2.82 30.60
C THR A 149 0.86 3.98 30.91
N ASN A 150 2.15 3.95 30.53
CA ASN A 150 3.09 5.08 30.67
C ASN A 150 4.40 4.85 29.89
N ALA A 151 4.35 4.68 28.57
CA ALA A 151 5.57 4.58 27.76
C ALA A 151 5.87 5.93 27.07
N PRO A 152 7.11 6.46 27.15
CA PRO A 152 7.51 7.64 26.37
C PRO A 152 7.41 7.31 24.86
N GLU A 153 7.16 8.34 24.03
CA GLU A 153 7.07 8.21 22.56
C GLU A 153 8.20 7.31 22.03
N PRO A 154 7.89 6.34 21.15
CA PRO A 154 8.88 5.36 20.72
C PRO A 154 10.02 6.08 20.02
N GLU A 155 11.25 5.84 20.48
CA GLU A 155 12.48 6.06 19.73
C GLU A 155 12.50 5.13 18.51
N GLY A 156 11.63 5.40 17.52
CA GLY A 156 11.56 4.64 16.28
C GLY A 156 12.83 4.85 15.45
N THR A 157 13.15 3.89 14.59
CA THR A 157 14.26 4.06 13.64
C THR A 157 14.06 5.33 12.81
N PRO A 158 15.12 5.99 12.30
CA PRO A 158 14.95 7.20 11.50
C PRO A 158 14.02 7.01 10.29
N GLY A 159 13.95 5.80 9.75
CA GLY A 159 12.99 5.42 8.70
C GLY A 159 11.54 5.46 9.17
N ALA A 160 11.24 4.90 10.35
CA ALA A 160 9.90 4.93 10.93
C ALA A 160 9.45 6.37 11.27
N GLN A 161 10.38 7.20 11.76
CA GLN A 161 10.09 8.62 12.03
C GLN A 161 9.77 9.41 10.76
N LEU A 162 10.43 9.11 9.64
CA LEU A 162 10.09 9.68 8.34
C LEU A 162 8.73 9.21 7.84
N ALA A 163 8.45 7.91 7.91
CA ALA A 163 7.17 7.35 7.48
C ALA A 163 6.00 7.97 8.28
N ALA A 164 6.14 8.04 9.61
CA ALA A 164 5.17 8.69 10.49
C ALA A 164 4.99 10.18 10.14
N ALA A 165 6.09 10.90 9.88
CA ALA A 165 6.02 12.31 9.49
C ALA A 165 5.29 12.52 8.15
N LEU A 166 5.60 11.69 7.14
CA LEU A 166 4.91 11.73 5.85
C LEU A 166 3.43 11.39 5.99
N HIS A 167 3.08 10.41 6.82
CA HIS A 167 1.69 10.01 7.06
C HIS A 167 0.87 11.14 7.72
N VAL A 168 1.47 11.87 8.66
CA VAL A 168 0.83 13.02 9.31
C VAL A 168 0.65 14.20 8.35
N MET A 169 1.65 14.45 7.49
CA MET A 169 1.67 15.64 6.63
C MET A 169 0.95 15.45 5.30
N PHE A 170 0.89 14.22 4.80
CA PHE A 170 0.31 13.85 3.52
C PHE A 170 -0.63 12.65 3.68
N PRO A 171 -1.69 12.73 4.50
CA PRO A 171 -2.52 11.57 4.82
C PRO A 171 -3.16 10.94 3.58
N GLU A 172 -3.49 11.75 2.57
CA GLU A 172 -4.10 11.28 1.32
C GLU A 172 -3.07 10.84 0.27
N ASP A 173 -1.84 11.34 0.33
CA ASP A 173 -0.80 11.14 -0.70
C ASP A 173 0.39 10.30 -0.21
N PHE A 174 0.38 9.86 1.05
CA PHE A 174 1.47 9.14 1.69
C PHE A 174 1.95 7.95 0.85
N PHE A 175 1.03 7.15 0.30
CA PHE A 175 1.37 6.00 -0.55
C PHE A 175 1.88 6.42 -1.91
N ALA A 176 1.32 7.46 -2.52
CA ALA A 176 1.84 7.98 -3.78
C ALA A 176 3.29 8.48 -3.62
N ILE A 177 3.64 8.99 -2.44
CA ILE A 177 5.01 9.38 -2.08
C ILE A 177 5.88 8.15 -1.76
N ALA A 178 5.36 7.19 -0.99
CA ALA A 178 6.10 5.99 -0.55
C ALA A 178 6.39 5.00 -1.69
N GLU A 179 5.48 4.89 -2.67
CA GLU A 179 5.61 4.04 -3.85
C GLU A 179 6.34 4.74 -5.01
N ALA A 180 6.64 6.04 -4.89
CA ALA A 180 7.32 6.77 -5.94
C ALA A 180 8.77 6.29 -6.14
N ASP A 181 9.23 6.26 -7.39
CA ASP A 181 10.57 5.81 -7.76
C ASP A 181 11.67 6.57 -6.98
N ALA A 182 11.43 7.86 -6.68
CA ALA A 182 12.34 8.71 -5.95
C ALA A 182 12.19 8.68 -4.42
N TYR A 183 11.37 7.79 -3.84
CA TYR A 183 11.20 7.69 -2.38
C TYR A 183 12.54 7.46 -1.65
N GLY A 184 13.41 6.62 -2.21
CA GLY A 184 14.76 6.40 -1.67
C GLY A 184 15.61 7.67 -1.62
N ALA A 185 15.48 8.55 -2.62
CA ALA A 185 16.19 9.83 -2.66
C ALA A 185 15.62 10.84 -1.66
N LEU A 186 14.29 10.88 -1.51
CA LEU A 186 13.62 11.66 -0.46
C LEU A 186 14.08 11.21 0.93
N LYS A 187 14.02 9.91 1.22
CA LYS A 187 14.47 9.33 2.49
C LYS A 187 15.93 9.68 2.79
N HIS A 188 16.82 9.49 1.82
CA HIS A 188 18.22 9.85 2.00
C HIS A 188 18.38 11.34 2.34
N LYS A 189 17.77 12.25 1.58
CA LYS A 189 17.88 13.69 1.83
C LYS A 189 17.33 14.10 3.19
N VAL A 190 16.16 13.60 3.58
CA VAL A 190 15.58 13.93 4.89
C VAL A 190 16.51 13.47 6.01
N LEU A 191 16.95 12.20 5.97
CA LEU A 191 17.82 11.65 7.00
C LEU A 191 19.18 12.34 7.08
N THR A 192 19.79 12.67 5.93
CA THR A 192 21.02 13.47 5.91
C THR A 192 20.83 14.86 6.51
N ASN A 193 19.71 15.53 6.22
CA ASN A 193 19.43 16.85 6.79
C ASN A 193 19.22 16.77 8.32
N CYS A 194 18.52 15.73 8.80
CA CYS A 194 18.38 15.42 10.22
C CYS A 194 19.74 15.26 10.93
N GLU A 195 20.66 14.50 10.33
CA GLU A 195 22.00 14.28 10.87
C GLU A 195 22.84 15.56 10.91
N ILE A 196 22.77 16.40 9.87
CA ILE A 196 23.55 17.63 9.76
C ILE A 196 23.05 18.72 10.71
N ASN A 197 21.73 18.91 10.77
CA ASN A 197 21.09 20.02 11.47
C ASN A 197 20.57 19.65 12.86
N ASN A 198 20.72 18.39 13.27
CA ASN A 198 20.14 17.85 14.51
C ASN A 198 18.62 18.12 14.59
N THR A 199 17.93 17.86 13.50
CA THR A 199 16.48 18.02 13.33
C THR A 199 15.79 16.67 13.15
N THR A 200 14.47 16.65 13.28
CA THR A 200 13.63 15.46 13.04
C THR A 200 13.12 15.41 11.60
N PRO A 201 12.75 14.23 11.07
CA PRO A 201 12.16 14.12 9.73
C PRO A 201 10.93 15.00 9.53
N ARG A 202 10.13 15.16 10.60
CA ARG A 202 8.98 16.06 10.62
C ARG A 202 9.39 17.51 10.44
N GLU A 203 10.37 18.01 11.18
CA GLU A 203 10.84 19.39 11.05
C GLU A 203 11.41 19.67 9.65
N VAL A 204 12.13 18.72 9.05
CA VAL A 204 12.66 18.85 7.68
C VAL A 204 11.54 18.97 6.66
N LEU A 205 10.47 18.16 6.78
CA LEU A 205 9.31 18.25 5.90
C LEU A 205 8.46 19.50 6.19
N GLU A 206 8.39 19.92 7.45
CA GLU A 206 7.71 21.15 7.88
C GLU A 206 8.37 22.43 7.34
N ALA A 207 9.68 22.38 7.08
CA ALA A 207 10.43 23.46 6.45
C ALA A 207 10.16 23.65 4.95
N ILE A 208 9.58 22.65 4.27
CA ILE A 208 9.14 22.79 2.87
C ILE A 208 7.97 23.79 2.81
N ASP A 209 7.99 24.68 1.83
CA ASP A 209 6.92 25.66 1.65
C ASP A 209 5.54 24.98 1.58
N PRO A 210 4.52 25.51 2.28
CA PRO A 210 3.18 24.90 2.29
C PRO A 210 2.56 24.73 0.90
N GLU A 211 2.85 25.65 -0.03
CA GLU A 211 2.38 25.58 -1.42
C GLU A 211 3.04 24.42 -2.18
N ASP A 212 4.33 24.18 -1.96
CA ASP A 212 5.05 23.05 -2.55
C ASP A 212 4.53 21.73 -1.95
N ARG A 213 4.28 21.67 -0.63
CA ARG A 213 3.65 20.48 -0.03
C ARG A 213 2.27 20.19 -0.65
N ALA A 214 1.43 21.20 -0.84
CA ALA A 214 0.13 21.03 -1.49
C ALA A 214 0.24 20.65 -2.98
N PHE A 215 1.35 21.01 -3.63
CA PHE A 215 1.61 20.63 -5.03
C PHE A 215 2.16 19.21 -5.18
N ALA A 216 2.86 18.67 -4.17
CA ALA A 216 3.47 17.34 -4.23
C ALA A 216 2.49 16.25 -4.67
N ALA A 217 1.23 16.31 -4.19
CA ALA A 217 0.13 15.43 -4.58
C ALA A 217 -0.19 15.39 -6.09
N LYS A 218 0.19 16.44 -6.82
CA LYS A 218 -0.09 16.63 -8.25
C LYS A 218 1.14 16.45 -9.12
N ALA A 219 2.30 16.20 -8.52
CA ALA A 219 3.52 15.96 -9.26
C ALA A 219 3.50 14.57 -9.91
N ASP A 220 4.15 14.44 -11.07
CA ASP A 220 4.31 13.14 -11.74
C ASP A 220 5.11 12.15 -10.87
N ASP A 221 6.02 12.66 -10.03
CA ASP A 221 6.71 11.93 -8.96
C ASP A 221 6.72 12.80 -7.68
N PRO A 222 5.79 12.54 -6.74
CA PRO A 222 5.67 13.29 -5.50
C PRO A 222 6.93 13.26 -4.64
N ALA A 223 7.62 12.12 -4.58
CA ALA A 223 8.83 11.99 -3.77
C ALA A 223 10.01 12.74 -4.37
N ALA A 224 10.18 12.70 -5.70
CA ALA A 224 11.21 13.46 -6.40
C ALA A 224 10.98 14.96 -6.21
N PHE A 225 9.72 15.39 -6.30
CA PHE A 225 9.35 16.77 -6.08
C PHE A 225 9.70 17.22 -4.67
N LEU A 226 9.26 16.49 -3.63
CA LEU A 226 9.57 16.81 -2.23
C LEU A 226 11.09 16.79 -1.97
N ALA A 227 11.81 15.81 -2.52
CA ALA A 227 13.26 15.71 -2.40
C ALA A 227 13.96 16.92 -3.05
N SER A 228 13.40 17.48 -4.13
CA SER A 228 13.94 18.68 -4.79
C SER A 228 13.81 19.95 -3.96
N ARG A 229 12.85 20.00 -3.03
CA ARG A 229 12.58 21.15 -2.15
C ARG A 229 13.33 21.13 -0.83
N ILE A 230 13.98 20.01 -0.50
CA ILE A 230 14.85 19.91 0.67
C ILE A 230 16.25 20.36 0.26
N GLU A 231 16.68 21.50 0.84
CA GLU A 231 18.05 21.98 0.73
C GLU A 231 19.03 20.98 1.35
N SER A 232 20.15 20.76 0.66
CA SER A 232 21.20 19.80 1.03
C SER A 232 22.30 20.47 1.84
#